data_AF-A0A834I007-F1
#
_entry.id   AF-A0A834I007-F1
#
_cell.length_a   1.000
_cell.length_b   1.000
_cell.length_c   1.000
_cell.angle_alpha   90.00
_cell.angle_beta   90.00
_cell.angle_gamma   90.00
#
_symmetry.space_group_name_H-M   'P 1'
#
loop_
_entity.id
_entity.type
_entity.pdbx_description
1 polymer ?
#
loop_
_entity_poly.entity_id
_entity_poly.type
_entity_poly.pdbx_seq_one_letter_code
_entity_poly.pdbx_strand_id
1 'polypeptide(L)'
;MPPKKKKPVLQDEFVQKTVDFVMKRWPEMNITVNMIKNPTREFVLKFYSDCVDELEDTIAEAILMNMDFKLGDLYQFDPFRLNILIHILTHFLYFTSNIKNEAVNICDKVFDGKQQLKDMEENQEQLKELKIQKQMELRDIQDWNKELQRISATITPAYEKTMDLIEKSEENCKHKIFEIEKLKEELRISEEEIQKLEKVEQDLRAQVITESEYKMLKDKLDSLKIEESNLEDIDLNNFLFEQNKQIEHLQICDAKLEQLQLSEDIYKLSEFRKQLQNEQHNLQHILNLHNNEKDELKNKQLSLDNENSTKEAMKMQLNELQMMVDEIKAQETELIRRKEQMDTESSEVMERILKLKKLKENQNVLRADIREKYNAICEIQDRTLNKFRHFVTKKTR
;
A
#
# COMPACT_ATOMS: atom_id res chain seq x y z
N MET A 1 -93.99 40.82 -54.37
CA MET A 1 -93.12 39.82 -53.71
C MET A 1 -91.67 40.25 -53.90
N PRO A 2 -90.87 40.39 -52.83
CA PRO A 2 -89.44 40.64 -53.00
C PRO A 2 -88.79 39.44 -53.70
N PRO A 3 -87.83 39.66 -54.62
CA PRO A 3 -87.17 38.58 -55.32
C PRO A 3 -86.42 37.69 -54.32
N LYS A 4 -86.66 36.38 -54.38
CA LYS A 4 -85.90 35.37 -53.63
C LYS A 4 -84.43 35.51 -54.03
N LYS A 5 -83.57 35.99 -53.11
CA LYS A 5 -82.12 35.99 -53.29
C LYS A 5 -81.69 34.57 -53.64
N LYS A 6 -81.04 34.37 -54.79
CA LYS A 6 -80.45 33.07 -55.16
C LYS A 6 -79.47 32.68 -54.05
N LYS A 7 -79.63 31.48 -53.48
CA LYS A 7 -78.67 30.96 -52.50
C LYS A 7 -77.28 30.94 -53.17
N PRO A 8 -76.22 31.43 -52.51
CA PRO A 8 -74.86 31.35 -53.05
C PRO A 8 -74.51 29.89 -53.32
N VAL A 9 -73.99 29.61 -54.51
CA VAL A 9 -73.53 28.27 -54.89
C VAL A 9 -72.18 28.03 -54.21
N LEU A 10 -72.06 26.93 -53.46
CA LEU A 10 -70.83 26.51 -52.80
C LEU A 10 -69.77 26.15 -53.85
N GLN A 11 -68.66 26.89 -53.89
CA GLN A 11 -67.59 26.69 -54.86
C GLN A 11 -66.77 25.43 -54.56
N ASP A 12 -66.45 24.67 -55.60
CA ASP A 12 -65.72 23.40 -55.53
C ASP A 12 -64.38 23.55 -54.82
N GLU A 13 -63.66 24.65 -55.07
CA GLU A 13 -62.37 24.92 -54.45
C GLU A 13 -62.47 25.04 -52.91
N PHE A 14 -63.57 25.60 -52.41
CA PHE A 14 -63.78 25.77 -50.98
C PHE A 14 -64.12 24.44 -50.28
N VAL A 15 -64.85 23.55 -50.97
CA VAL A 15 -65.14 22.20 -50.47
C VAL A 15 -63.90 21.31 -50.53
N GLN A 16 -63.14 21.40 -51.62
CA GLN A 16 -61.91 20.63 -51.80
C GLN A 16 -60.89 20.96 -50.70
N LYS A 17 -60.73 22.24 -50.33
CA LYS A 17 -59.87 22.65 -49.21
C LYS A 17 -60.27 21.99 -47.89
N THR A 18 -61.58 21.90 -47.60
CA THR A 18 -62.07 21.21 -46.41
C THR A 18 -61.78 19.70 -46.47
N VAL A 19 -62.06 19.07 -47.62
CA VAL A 19 -61.79 17.63 -47.83
C VAL A 19 -60.31 17.31 -47.69
N ASP A 20 -59.44 18.08 -48.34
CA ASP A 20 -57.99 17.90 -48.26
C ASP A 20 -57.49 18.06 -46.82
N PHE A 21 -58.06 19.02 -46.08
CA PHE A 21 -57.69 19.25 -44.69
C PHE A 21 -58.10 18.10 -43.78
N VAL A 22 -59.33 17.58 -43.93
CA VAL A 22 -59.80 16.41 -43.19
C VAL A 22 -58.97 15.17 -43.56
N MET A 23 -58.88 14.84 -44.84
CA MET A 23 -58.22 13.61 -45.32
C MET A 23 -56.72 13.57 -45.02
N LYS A 24 -56.06 14.73 -44.92
CA LYS A 24 -54.65 14.81 -44.50
C LYS A 24 -54.45 14.43 -43.03
N ARG A 25 -55.45 14.62 -42.18
CA ARG A 25 -55.33 14.50 -40.73
C ARG A 25 -56.07 13.29 -40.16
N TRP A 26 -57.22 12.97 -40.74
CA TRP A 26 -58.08 11.84 -40.41
C TRP A 26 -58.48 11.12 -41.71
N PRO A 27 -57.54 10.44 -42.39
CA PRO A 27 -57.83 9.70 -43.63
C PRO A 27 -58.93 8.64 -43.46
N GLU A 28 -59.12 8.12 -42.25
CA GLU A 28 -60.16 7.17 -41.87
C GLU A 28 -61.59 7.71 -41.98
N MET A 29 -61.79 9.04 -41.92
CA MET A 29 -63.10 9.66 -42.13
C MET A 29 -63.58 9.56 -43.58
N ASN A 30 -62.67 9.33 -44.54
CA ASN A 30 -62.93 9.06 -45.95
C ASN A 30 -63.97 10.00 -46.60
N ILE A 31 -63.84 11.30 -46.33
CA ILE A 31 -64.78 12.33 -46.84
C ILE A 31 -64.46 12.65 -48.29
N THR A 32 -65.49 12.88 -49.10
CA THR A 32 -65.35 13.32 -50.49
C THR A 32 -66.11 14.63 -50.74
N VAL A 33 -65.74 15.37 -51.79
CA VAL A 33 -66.45 16.60 -52.19
C VAL A 33 -67.93 16.33 -52.44
N ASN A 34 -68.27 15.16 -52.99
CA ASN A 34 -69.65 14.78 -53.24
C ASN A 34 -70.45 14.58 -51.95
N MET A 35 -69.85 14.04 -50.89
CA MET A 35 -70.51 13.87 -49.59
C MET A 35 -70.86 15.21 -48.93
N ILE A 36 -70.09 16.27 -49.17
CA ILE A 36 -70.39 17.60 -48.63
C ILE A 36 -71.44 18.31 -49.50
N LYS A 37 -71.34 18.18 -50.83
CA LYS A 37 -72.30 18.80 -51.77
C LYS A 37 -73.67 18.14 -51.77
N ASN A 38 -73.69 16.82 -51.62
CA ASN A 38 -74.88 15.95 -51.62
C ASN A 38 -74.87 15.08 -50.35
N PRO A 39 -75.05 15.67 -49.17
CA PRO A 39 -74.93 14.97 -47.90
C PRO A 39 -76.03 13.94 -47.67
N THR A 40 -75.61 12.76 -47.22
CA THR A 40 -76.51 11.72 -46.73
C THR A 40 -76.60 11.80 -45.21
N ARG A 41 -77.74 11.37 -44.66
CA ARG A 41 -77.95 11.33 -43.22
C ARG A 41 -76.92 10.47 -42.50
N GLU A 42 -76.60 9.31 -43.09
CA GLU A 42 -75.61 8.40 -42.55
C GLU A 42 -74.22 9.05 -42.44
N PHE A 43 -73.77 9.73 -43.50
CA PHE A 43 -72.51 10.46 -43.49
C PHE A 43 -72.48 11.54 -42.42
N VAL A 44 -73.51 12.39 -42.35
CA VAL A 44 -73.55 13.53 -41.43
C VAL A 44 -73.58 13.05 -39.97
N LEU A 45 -74.42 12.06 -39.65
CA LEU A 45 -74.49 11.51 -38.30
C LEU A 45 -73.19 10.83 -37.89
N LYS A 46 -72.59 10.04 -38.79
CA LYS A 46 -71.31 9.38 -38.52
C LYS A 46 -70.20 10.40 -38.29
N PHE A 47 -70.06 11.40 -39.17
CA PHE A 47 -69.04 12.43 -39.04
C PHE A 47 -69.13 13.18 -37.70
N TYR A 48 -70.33 13.62 -37.31
CA TYR A 48 -70.51 14.31 -36.03
C TYR A 48 -70.29 13.37 -34.84
N SER A 49 -70.68 12.10 -34.93
CA SER A 49 -70.39 11.10 -33.88
C SER A 49 -68.89 10.93 -33.70
N ASP A 50 -68.16 10.70 -34.79
CA ASP A 50 -66.70 10.53 -34.79
C ASP A 50 -66.00 11.79 -34.21
N CYS A 51 -66.52 12.99 -34.49
CA CYS A 51 -66.02 14.24 -33.92
C CYS A 51 -66.31 14.39 -32.42
N VAL A 52 -67.47 13.95 -31.94
CA VAL A 52 -67.84 14.01 -30.51
C VAL A 52 -66.97 13.05 -29.71
N ASP A 53 -66.81 11.82 -30.19
CA ASP A 53 -65.97 10.81 -29.54
C ASP A 53 -64.51 11.28 -29.39
N GLU A 54 -63.97 11.97 -30.41
CA GLU A 54 -62.58 12.47 -30.38
C GLU A 54 -62.41 13.76 -29.55
N LEU A 55 -63.44 14.62 -29.46
CA LEU A 55 -63.36 15.87 -28.69
C LEU A 55 -63.66 15.70 -27.20
N GLU A 56 -64.18 14.55 -26.78
CA GLU A 56 -64.84 14.34 -25.48
C GLU A 56 -66.13 15.19 -25.35
N ASP A 57 -67.20 14.58 -24.81
CA ASP A 57 -68.57 15.11 -24.83
C ASP A 57 -68.70 16.59 -24.42
N THR A 58 -67.97 17.02 -23.37
CA THR A 58 -68.07 18.38 -22.82
C THR A 58 -67.45 19.45 -23.73
N ILE A 59 -66.36 19.14 -24.42
CA ILE A 59 -65.70 20.08 -25.34
C ILE A 59 -66.47 20.10 -26.66
N ALA A 60 -66.94 18.93 -27.11
CA ALA A 60 -67.80 18.82 -28.28
C ALA A 60 -69.08 19.66 -28.11
N GLU A 61 -69.74 19.55 -26.95
CA GLU A 61 -70.93 20.34 -26.61
C GLU A 61 -70.66 21.84 -26.65
N ALA A 62 -69.58 22.31 -26.01
CA ALA A 62 -69.22 23.72 -25.99
C ALA A 62 -68.91 24.28 -27.40
N ILE A 63 -68.24 23.51 -28.25
CA ILE A 63 -67.93 23.91 -29.62
C ILE A 63 -69.21 23.99 -30.46
N LEU A 64 -70.08 22.97 -30.39
CA LEU A 64 -71.34 22.94 -31.12
C LEU A 64 -72.29 24.07 -30.69
N MET A 65 -72.33 24.40 -29.39
CA MET A 65 -73.08 25.57 -28.89
C MET A 65 -72.55 26.89 -29.46
N ASN A 66 -71.22 27.09 -29.48
CA ASN A 66 -70.60 28.29 -30.05
C ASN A 66 -70.78 28.41 -31.57
N MET A 67 -71.02 27.30 -32.26
CA MET A 67 -71.29 27.26 -33.70
C MET A 67 -72.77 27.49 -34.06
N ASP A 68 -73.63 27.78 -33.07
CA ASP A 68 -75.10 27.86 -33.23
C ASP A 68 -75.62 26.58 -33.90
N PHE A 69 -75.09 25.41 -33.50
CA PHE A 69 -75.48 24.12 -34.07
C PHE A 69 -76.95 23.83 -33.78
N LYS A 70 -77.70 23.43 -34.81
CA LYS A 70 -79.15 23.22 -34.73
C LYS A 70 -79.48 21.77 -35.02
N LEU A 71 -80.61 21.31 -34.49
CA LEU A 71 -81.15 20.00 -34.83
C LEU A 71 -81.33 19.84 -36.35
N GLY A 72 -81.64 20.94 -37.06
CA GLY A 72 -81.69 20.96 -38.52
C GLY A 72 -80.38 20.57 -39.21
N ASP A 73 -79.22 20.76 -38.60
CA ASP A 73 -77.92 20.40 -39.19
C ASP A 73 -77.74 18.87 -39.27
N LEU A 74 -78.51 18.09 -38.49
CA LEU A 74 -78.51 16.62 -38.49
C LEU A 74 -79.54 16.00 -39.46
N TYR A 75 -80.53 16.78 -39.90
CA TYR A 75 -81.70 16.24 -40.63
C TYR A 75 -82.10 17.04 -41.88
N GLN A 76 -81.65 18.29 -42.01
CA GLN A 76 -81.97 19.22 -43.08
C GLN A 76 -80.66 19.83 -43.60
N PHE A 77 -79.97 19.07 -44.43
CA PHE A 77 -78.61 19.40 -44.82
C PHE A 77 -78.57 20.61 -45.79
N ASP A 78 -78.01 21.73 -45.35
CA ASP A 78 -77.57 22.81 -46.23
C ASP A 78 -76.08 22.63 -46.51
N PRO A 79 -75.67 22.27 -47.75
CA PRO A 79 -74.26 21.99 -48.08
C PRO A 79 -73.30 23.11 -47.72
N PHE A 80 -73.74 24.38 -47.81
CA PHE A 80 -72.89 25.52 -47.48
C PHE A 80 -72.61 25.57 -45.97
N ARG A 81 -73.65 25.37 -45.17
CA ARG A 81 -73.54 25.34 -43.71
C ARG A 81 -72.77 24.11 -43.24
N LEU A 82 -73.05 22.93 -43.80
CA LEU A 82 -72.32 21.71 -43.48
C LEU A 82 -70.82 21.84 -43.75
N ASN A 83 -70.42 22.40 -44.90
CA ASN A 83 -69.00 22.62 -45.21
C ASN A 83 -68.31 23.54 -44.18
N ILE A 84 -68.99 24.59 -43.74
CA ILE A 84 -68.48 25.50 -42.69
C ILE A 84 -68.33 24.74 -41.37
N LEU A 85 -69.34 23.97 -40.96
CA LEU A 85 -69.33 23.25 -39.69
C LEU A 85 -68.22 22.17 -39.68
N ILE A 86 -68.08 21.39 -40.77
CA ILE A 86 -66.99 20.42 -40.95
C ILE A 86 -65.64 21.14 -40.85
N HIS A 87 -65.47 22.25 -41.58
CA HIS A 87 -64.22 23.01 -41.60
C HIS A 87 -63.81 23.50 -40.20
N ILE A 88 -64.75 24.05 -39.43
CA ILE A 88 -64.51 24.55 -38.07
C ILE A 88 -64.17 23.38 -37.13
N LEU A 89 -64.96 22.30 -37.13
CA LEU A 89 -64.71 21.14 -36.26
C LEU A 89 -63.35 20.52 -36.54
N THR A 90 -62.99 20.37 -37.81
CA THR A 90 -61.68 19.84 -38.23
C THR A 90 -60.52 20.72 -37.71
N HIS A 91 -60.69 22.03 -37.69
CA HIS A 91 -59.69 22.94 -37.12
C HIS A 91 -59.56 22.80 -35.61
N PHE A 92 -60.69 22.66 -34.91
CA PHE A 92 -60.69 22.44 -33.47
C PHE A 92 -60.06 21.11 -33.09
N LEU A 93 -60.43 20.02 -33.77
CA LEU A 93 -59.80 18.70 -33.62
C LEU A 93 -58.29 18.75 -33.83
N TYR A 94 -57.84 19.54 -34.81
CA TYR A 94 -56.41 19.69 -35.07
C TYR A 94 -55.71 20.44 -33.93
N PHE A 95 -56.35 21.50 -33.44
CA PHE A 95 -55.85 22.28 -32.32
C PHE A 95 -55.77 21.45 -31.04
N THR A 96 -56.81 20.71 -30.69
CA THR A 96 -56.82 19.85 -29.50
C THR A 96 -55.79 18.73 -29.59
N SER A 97 -55.64 18.09 -30.76
CA SER A 97 -54.60 17.09 -30.99
C SER A 97 -53.19 17.64 -30.78
N ASN A 98 -52.89 18.85 -31.28
CA ASN A 98 -51.59 19.49 -31.05
C ASN A 98 -51.36 19.83 -29.57
N ILE A 99 -52.38 20.35 -28.88
CA ILE A 99 -52.30 20.61 -27.44
C ILE A 99 -52.05 19.32 -26.68
N LYS A 100 -52.76 18.24 -27.01
CA LYS A 100 -52.58 16.93 -26.37
C LYS A 100 -51.15 16.42 -26.55
N ASN A 101 -50.60 16.49 -27.77
CA ASN A 101 -49.23 16.09 -28.04
C ASN A 101 -48.21 16.94 -27.25
N GLU A 102 -48.40 18.25 -27.21
CA GLU A 102 -47.51 19.14 -26.45
C GLU A 102 -47.64 18.90 -24.93
N ALA A 103 -48.85 18.66 -24.44
CA ALA A 103 -49.10 18.34 -23.03
C ALA A 103 -48.43 17.01 -22.65
N VAL A 104 -48.52 15.98 -23.50
CA VAL A 104 -47.82 14.71 -23.30
C VAL A 104 -46.31 14.94 -23.25
N ASN A 105 -45.74 15.68 -24.19
CA ASN A 105 -44.31 16.01 -24.19
C ASN A 105 -43.88 16.75 -22.91
N ILE A 106 -44.72 17.66 -22.40
CA ILE A 106 -44.46 18.36 -21.13
C ILE A 106 -44.55 17.39 -19.96
N CYS A 107 -45.57 16.53 -19.92
CA CYS A 107 -45.73 15.52 -18.87
C CYS A 107 -44.54 14.55 -18.83
N ASP A 108 -44.07 14.08 -19.98
CA ASP A 108 -42.91 13.19 -20.08
C ASP A 108 -41.65 13.89 -19.55
N LYS A 109 -41.40 15.14 -19.95
CA LYS A 109 -40.28 15.94 -19.42
C LYS A 109 -40.37 16.17 -17.91
N VAL A 110 -41.57 16.39 -17.38
CA VAL A 110 -41.78 16.54 -15.92
C VAL A 110 -41.54 15.21 -15.21
N PHE A 111 -41.96 14.09 -15.79
CA PHE A 111 -41.72 12.76 -15.25
C PHE A 111 -40.22 12.43 -15.23
N ASP A 112 -39.52 12.65 -16.34
CA ASP A 112 -38.06 12.47 -16.44
C ASP A 112 -37.32 13.37 -15.44
N GLY A 113 -37.73 14.63 -15.33
CA GLY A 113 -37.16 15.57 -14.36
C GLY A 113 -37.37 15.12 -12.91
N LYS A 114 -38.53 14.55 -12.58
CA LYS A 114 -38.80 13.97 -11.26
C LYS A 114 -37.95 12.73 -11.00
N GLN A 115 -37.75 11.88 -12.00
CA GLN A 115 -36.91 10.69 -11.86
C GLN A 115 -35.45 11.09 -11.63
N GLN A 116 -34.92 12.06 -12.39
CA GLN A 116 -33.57 12.58 -12.20
C GLN A 116 -33.38 13.20 -10.81
N LEU A 117 -34.38 13.94 -10.31
CA LEU A 117 -34.32 14.51 -8.96
C LEU A 117 -34.24 13.41 -7.90
N LYS A 118 -35.03 12.34 -8.05
CA LYS A 118 -35.00 11.18 -7.14
C LYS A 118 -33.63 10.49 -7.16
N ASP A 119 -33.08 10.25 -8.34
CA ASP A 119 -31.74 9.65 -8.49
C ASP A 119 -30.65 10.55 -7.85
N MET A 120 -30.79 11.88 -7.97
CA MET A 120 -29.88 12.83 -7.31
C MET A 120 -30.00 12.79 -5.78
N GLU A 121 -31.22 12.68 -5.24
CA GLU A 121 -31.47 12.55 -3.80
C GLU A 121 -30.86 11.25 -3.24
N GLU A 122 -31.05 10.12 -3.93
CA GLU A 122 -30.44 8.83 -3.57
C GLU A 122 -28.91 8.89 -3.58
N ASN A 123 -28.32 9.50 -4.62
CA ASN A 123 -26.87 9.73 -4.69
C ASN A 123 -26.36 10.64 -3.55
N GLN A 124 -27.12 11.67 -3.18
CA GLN A 124 -26.77 12.56 -2.09
C GLN A 124 -26.79 11.84 -0.73
N GLU A 125 -27.73 10.92 -0.53
CA GLU A 125 -27.82 10.09 0.68
C GLU A 125 -26.62 9.14 0.78
N GLN A 126 -26.28 8.42 -0.30
CA GLN A 126 -25.10 7.57 -0.35
C GLN A 126 -23.79 8.34 -0.07
N LEU A 127 -23.66 9.57 -0.59
CA LEU A 127 -22.50 10.42 -0.31
C LEU A 127 -22.44 10.86 1.16
N LYS A 128 -23.58 11.08 1.82
CA LYS A 128 -23.63 11.40 3.26
C LYS A 128 -23.19 10.18 4.08
N GLU A 129 -23.68 8.99 3.75
CA GLU A 129 -23.27 7.75 4.42
C GLU A 129 -21.77 7.49 4.27
N LEU A 130 -21.23 7.62 3.05
CA LEU A 130 -19.80 7.48 2.78
C LEU A 130 -18.96 8.50 3.56
N LYS A 131 -19.46 9.73 3.69
CA LYS A 131 -18.80 10.78 4.50
C LYS A 131 -18.77 10.38 5.97
N ILE A 132 -19.86 9.85 6.52
CA ILE A 132 -19.90 9.38 7.91
C ILE A 132 -18.92 8.24 8.12
N GLN A 133 -18.89 7.26 7.21
CA GLN A 133 -17.95 6.13 7.28
C GLN A 133 -16.49 6.61 7.26
N LYS A 134 -16.12 7.50 6.34
CA LYS A 134 -14.77 8.08 6.29
C LYS A 134 -14.41 8.87 7.56
N GLN A 135 -15.37 9.54 8.19
CA GLN A 135 -15.16 10.22 9.46
C GLN A 135 -14.92 9.25 10.62
N MET A 136 -15.58 8.09 10.61
CA MET A 136 -15.31 7.02 11.59
C MET A 136 -13.91 6.44 11.38
N GLU A 137 -13.56 6.08 10.15
CA GLU A 137 -12.22 5.57 9.81
C GLU A 137 -11.11 6.56 10.20
N LEU A 138 -11.31 7.86 9.93
CA LEU A 138 -10.35 8.89 10.31
C LEU A 138 -10.19 8.98 11.84
N ARG A 139 -11.28 8.82 12.60
CA ARG A 139 -11.22 8.81 14.06
C ARG A 139 -10.43 7.61 14.57
N ASP A 140 -10.69 6.43 14.01
CA ASP A 140 -9.97 5.21 14.38
C ASP A 140 -8.46 5.37 14.10
N ILE A 141 -8.09 5.89 12.93
CA ILE A 141 -6.69 6.18 12.57
C ILE A 141 -6.06 7.18 13.54
N GLN A 142 -6.79 8.23 13.93
CA GLN A 142 -6.29 9.21 14.91
C GLN A 142 -6.04 8.58 16.27
N ASP A 143 -6.89 7.66 16.71
CA ASP A 143 -6.72 6.98 17.99
C ASP A 143 -5.58 5.96 17.93
N TRP A 144 -5.41 5.22 16.82
CA TRP A 144 -4.22 4.41 16.57
C TRP A 144 -2.92 5.24 16.58
N ASN A 145 -2.93 6.41 15.95
CA ASN A 145 -1.76 7.29 15.93
C ASN A 145 -1.40 7.81 17.33
N LYS A 146 -2.40 8.19 18.15
CA LYS A 146 -2.16 8.56 19.55
C LYS A 146 -1.57 7.40 20.35
N GLU A 147 -2.04 6.19 20.12
CA GLU A 147 -1.52 5.01 20.82
C GLU A 147 -0.08 4.70 20.40
N LEU A 148 0.23 4.78 19.10
CA LEU A 148 1.60 4.67 18.61
C LEU A 148 2.52 5.75 19.19
N GLN A 149 2.04 6.99 19.32
CA GLN A 149 2.79 8.07 19.96
C GLN A 149 3.07 7.77 21.44
N ARG A 150 2.09 7.23 22.18
CA ARG A 150 2.30 6.81 23.58
C ARG A 150 3.30 5.68 23.71
N ILE A 151 3.20 4.66 22.85
CA ILE A 151 4.14 3.54 22.80
C ILE A 151 5.54 4.07 22.48
N SER A 152 5.68 4.92 21.45
CA SER A 152 6.96 5.54 21.09
C SER A 152 7.54 6.35 22.26
N ALA A 153 6.74 7.19 22.91
CA ALA A 153 7.19 7.98 24.06
C ALA A 153 7.64 7.11 25.25
N THR A 154 7.13 5.88 25.36
CA THR A 154 7.54 4.91 26.39
C THR A 154 8.83 4.19 26.00
N ILE A 155 9.00 3.84 24.73
CA ILE A 155 10.14 3.06 24.23
C ILE A 155 11.38 3.95 24.07
N THR A 156 11.25 5.18 23.57
CA THR A 156 12.39 6.06 23.28
C THR A 156 13.33 6.26 24.49
N PRO A 157 12.85 6.60 25.70
CA PRO A 157 13.73 6.77 26.86
C PRO A 157 14.41 5.46 27.29
N ALA A 158 13.72 4.32 27.13
CA ALA A 158 14.27 3.01 27.46
C ALA A 158 15.36 2.60 26.45
N TYR A 159 15.16 2.93 25.17
CA TYR A 159 16.13 2.71 24.11
C TYR A 159 17.38 3.56 24.31
N GLU A 160 17.23 4.88 24.54
CA GLU A 160 18.34 5.80 24.83
C GLU A 160 19.16 5.32 26.04
N LYS A 161 18.49 4.98 27.14
CA LYS A 161 19.15 4.43 28.34
C LYS A 161 19.89 3.11 28.08
N THR A 162 19.38 2.28 27.17
CA THR A 162 20.04 1.01 26.80
C THR A 162 21.28 1.28 25.94
N MET A 163 21.22 2.22 25.01
CA MET A 163 22.39 2.62 24.21
C MET A 163 23.50 3.20 25.08
N ASP A 164 23.16 4.07 26.05
CA ASP A 164 24.13 4.60 27.04
C ASP A 164 24.82 3.49 27.85
N LEU A 165 24.09 2.43 28.20
CA LEU A 165 24.65 1.29 28.94
C LEU A 165 25.57 0.43 28.07
N ILE A 166 25.22 0.26 26.79
CA ILE A 166 26.06 -0.44 25.81
C ILE A 166 27.37 0.31 25.65
N GLU A 167 27.34 1.62 25.42
CA GLU A 167 28.52 2.47 25.25
C GLU A 167 29.48 2.38 26.46
N LYS A 168 28.94 2.50 27.68
CA LYS A 168 29.71 2.31 28.93
C LYS A 168 30.30 0.90 29.08
N SER A 169 29.63 -0.12 28.55
CA SER A 169 30.13 -1.51 28.62
C SER A 169 31.26 -1.76 27.63
N GLU A 170 31.21 -1.14 26.45
CA GLU A 170 32.26 -1.23 25.44
C GLU A 170 33.55 -0.54 25.91
N GLU A 171 33.42 0.59 26.60
CA GLU A 171 34.55 1.31 27.18
C GLU A 171 35.26 0.49 28.27
N ASN A 172 34.50 -0.15 29.16
CA ASN A 172 35.04 -1.09 30.15
C ASN A 172 35.70 -2.34 29.51
N CYS A 173 35.18 -2.82 28.38
CA CYS A 173 35.75 -3.98 27.69
C CYS A 173 37.09 -3.66 27.01
N LYS A 174 37.23 -2.45 26.44
CA LYS A 174 38.52 -1.96 25.91
C LYS A 174 39.60 -1.92 26.98
N HIS A 175 39.25 -1.49 28.20
CA HIS A 175 40.21 -1.40 29.30
C HIS A 175 40.77 -2.77 29.72
N LYS A 176 39.92 -3.82 29.74
CA LYS A 176 40.34 -5.20 30.07
C LYS A 176 41.17 -5.87 29.00
N ILE A 177 40.93 -5.56 27.72
CA ILE A 177 41.75 -6.08 26.60
C ILE A 177 43.18 -5.54 26.71
N PHE A 178 43.32 -4.25 27.04
CA PHE A 178 44.62 -3.62 27.26
C PHE A 178 45.40 -4.27 28.43
N GLU A 179 44.73 -4.60 29.53
CA GLU A 179 45.36 -5.32 30.65
C GLU A 179 45.85 -6.73 30.26
N ILE A 180 45.07 -7.45 29.44
CA ILE A 180 45.45 -8.79 28.95
C ILE A 180 46.67 -8.71 28.01
N GLU A 181 46.73 -7.71 27.13
CA GLU A 181 47.89 -7.49 26.26
C GLU A 181 49.15 -7.19 27.06
N LYS A 182 49.03 -6.37 28.12
CA LYS A 182 50.14 -6.09 29.03
C LYS A 182 50.66 -7.36 29.71
N LEU A 183 49.78 -8.21 30.24
CA LEU A 183 50.15 -9.48 30.88
C LEU A 183 50.78 -10.48 29.89
N LYS A 184 50.34 -10.48 28.63
CA LYS A 184 50.96 -11.31 27.58
C LYS A 184 52.39 -10.87 27.29
N GLU A 185 52.66 -9.57 27.26
CA GLU A 185 54.01 -9.06 27.03
C GLU A 185 54.94 -9.34 28.23
N GLU A 186 54.44 -9.18 29.46
CA GLU A 186 55.19 -9.56 30.67
C GLU A 186 55.54 -11.06 30.69
N LEU A 187 54.63 -11.92 30.25
CA LEU A 187 54.88 -13.35 30.09
C LEU A 187 55.95 -13.64 29.02
N ARG A 188 55.86 -12.97 27.86
CA ARG A 188 56.83 -13.11 26.76
C ARG A 188 58.24 -12.74 27.19
N ILE A 189 58.39 -11.63 27.92
CA ILE A 189 59.68 -11.20 28.48
C ILE A 189 60.24 -12.25 29.44
N SER A 190 59.38 -12.80 30.32
CA SER A 190 59.78 -13.84 31.27
C SER A 190 60.23 -15.13 30.57
N GLU A 191 59.53 -15.55 29.52
CA GLU A 191 59.89 -16.72 28.70
C GLU A 191 61.23 -16.52 27.98
N GLU A 192 61.50 -15.33 27.43
CA GLU A 192 62.80 -14.99 26.83
C GLU A 192 63.94 -15.02 27.86
N GLU A 193 63.69 -14.59 29.09
CA GLU A 193 64.67 -14.61 30.16
C GLU A 193 64.98 -16.04 30.64
N ILE A 194 63.96 -16.90 30.73
CA ILE A 194 64.14 -18.33 30.99
C ILE A 194 65.00 -18.98 29.90
N GLN A 195 64.73 -18.72 28.62
CA GLN A 195 65.53 -19.25 27.51
C GLN A 195 67.00 -18.80 27.57
N LYS A 196 67.25 -17.55 27.97
CA LYS A 196 68.63 -17.06 28.19
C LYS A 196 69.32 -17.81 29.32
N LEU A 197 68.62 -18.04 30.44
CA LEU A 197 69.15 -18.77 31.59
C LEU A 197 69.42 -20.24 31.26
N GLU A 198 68.52 -20.91 30.52
CA GLU A 198 68.72 -22.28 30.05
C GLU A 198 69.94 -22.40 29.13
N LYS A 199 70.17 -21.41 28.27
CA LYS A 199 71.36 -21.36 27.41
C LYS A 199 72.64 -21.19 28.23
N VAL A 200 72.64 -20.31 29.22
CA VAL A 200 73.77 -20.13 30.15
C VAL A 200 74.02 -21.42 30.95
N GLU A 201 72.97 -22.12 31.38
CA GLU A 201 73.09 -23.40 32.07
C GLU A 201 73.74 -24.47 31.17
N GLN A 202 73.32 -24.56 29.90
CA GLN A 202 73.94 -25.47 28.93
C GLN A 202 75.42 -25.13 28.68
N ASP A 203 75.75 -23.85 28.51
CA ASP A 203 77.12 -23.38 28.30
C ASP A 203 78.01 -23.70 29.52
N LEU A 204 77.48 -23.56 30.75
CA LEU A 204 78.18 -23.92 31.99
C LEU A 204 78.35 -25.44 32.14
N ARG A 205 77.33 -26.23 31.80
CA ARG A 205 77.41 -27.71 31.81
C ARG A 205 78.44 -28.22 30.79
N ALA A 206 78.60 -27.55 29.66
CA ALA A 206 79.61 -27.86 28.65
C ALA A 206 81.04 -27.49 29.08
N GLN A 207 81.21 -26.60 30.07
CA GLN A 207 82.51 -26.17 30.62
C GLN A 207 83.00 -27.03 31.81
N VAL A 208 82.26 -28.05 32.24
CA VAL A 208 82.70 -28.96 33.30
C VAL A 208 83.73 -29.95 32.73
N ILE A 209 85.00 -29.59 32.85
CA ILE A 209 86.14 -30.44 32.49
C ILE A 209 86.22 -31.62 33.47
N THR A 210 86.41 -32.84 32.97
CA THR A 210 86.56 -34.01 33.85
C THR A 210 87.89 -33.95 34.62
N GLU A 211 87.96 -34.58 35.79
CA GLU A 211 89.16 -34.59 36.65
C GLU A 211 90.41 -35.13 35.91
N SER A 212 90.18 -35.98 34.90
CA SER A 212 91.23 -36.49 34.00
C SER A 212 91.81 -35.44 33.04
N GLU A 213 90.96 -34.55 32.51
CA GLU A 213 91.36 -33.46 31.62
C GLU A 213 92.02 -32.32 32.39
N TYR A 214 91.58 -32.04 33.62
CA TYR A 214 92.24 -31.10 34.53
C TYR A 214 93.67 -31.54 34.83
N LYS A 215 93.89 -32.84 35.08
CA LYS A 215 95.22 -33.41 35.36
C LYS A 215 96.14 -33.33 34.14
N MET A 216 95.60 -33.66 32.96
CA MET A 216 96.33 -33.57 31.70
C MET A 216 96.69 -32.11 31.34
N LEU A 217 95.79 -31.14 31.58
CA LEU A 217 96.04 -29.71 31.38
C LEU A 217 97.07 -29.15 32.37
N LYS A 218 97.05 -29.62 33.62
CA LYS A 218 98.03 -29.23 34.65
C LYS A 218 99.43 -29.74 34.32
N ASP A 219 99.55 -30.98 33.85
CA ASP A 219 100.83 -31.54 33.39
C ASP A 219 101.35 -30.80 32.14
N LYS A 220 100.44 -30.37 31.25
CA LYS A 220 100.78 -29.55 30.08
C LYS A 220 101.21 -28.13 30.47
N LEU A 221 100.60 -27.54 31.49
CA LEU A 221 100.96 -26.22 32.04
C LEU A 221 102.35 -26.24 32.69
N ASP A 222 102.69 -27.32 33.40
CA ASP A 222 104.03 -27.48 33.98
C ASP A 222 105.10 -27.75 32.91
N SER A 223 104.74 -28.33 31.75
CA SER A 223 105.63 -28.42 30.58
C SER A 223 105.85 -27.08 29.87
N LEU A 224 104.82 -26.21 29.83
CA LEU A 224 104.89 -24.89 29.21
C LEU A 224 105.67 -23.87 30.06
N LYS A 225 105.72 -24.03 31.40
CA LYS A 225 106.58 -23.24 32.30
C LYS A 225 108.09 -23.45 32.08
N ILE A 226 108.48 -24.53 31.41
CA ILE A 226 109.89 -24.82 31.08
C ILE A 226 110.27 -24.13 29.74
N GLU A 227 109.31 -23.92 28.85
CA GLU A 227 109.49 -23.27 27.54
C GLU A 227 109.35 -21.73 27.58
N GLU A 228 108.89 -21.16 28.69
CA GLU A 228 108.76 -19.70 28.93
C GLU A 228 110.12 -18.99 29.18
N SER A 229 111.24 -19.73 29.26
CA SER A 229 112.58 -19.15 29.42
C SER A 229 113.21 -18.63 28.12
N ASN A 230 112.50 -18.72 26.99
CA ASN A 230 112.92 -18.13 25.72
C ASN A 230 111.70 -17.65 24.92
N LEU A 231 111.34 -16.36 25.03
CA LEU A 231 111.12 -15.45 23.89
C LEU A 231 110.45 -14.14 24.33
N GLU A 232 110.96 -13.07 23.73
CA GLU A 232 110.69 -11.66 23.98
C GLU A 232 109.33 -11.16 23.44
N ASP A 233 108.85 -10.11 24.11
CA ASP A 233 107.95 -9.01 23.73
C ASP A 233 107.09 -9.08 22.45
N ILE A 234 105.76 -8.93 22.64
CA ILE A 234 104.87 -8.27 21.65
C ILE A 234 103.90 -7.28 22.34
N ASP A 235 104.25 -6.02 22.10
CA ASP A 235 103.53 -4.74 22.01
C ASP A 235 102.01 -4.64 22.33
N LEU A 236 101.68 -4.00 23.47
CA LEU A 236 100.34 -3.58 23.86
C LEU A 236 99.86 -2.26 23.20
N ASN A 237 100.67 -1.59 22.36
CA ASN A 237 100.27 -0.30 21.77
C ASN A 237 99.30 -0.41 20.60
N ASN A 238 99.22 -1.56 19.91
CA ASN A 238 98.39 -1.66 18.70
C ASN A 238 96.87 -1.74 19.00
N PHE A 239 96.48 -2.24 20.17
CA PHE A 239 95.07 -2.36 20.55
C PHE A 239 94.46 -1.01 20.99
N LEU A 240 95.25 -0.17 21.68
CA LEU A 240 94.81 1.17 22.10
C LEU A 240 94.79 2.17 20.93
N PHE A 241 95.59 1.95 19.88
CA PHE A 241 95.59 2.79 18.68
C PHE A 241 94.37 2.54 17.77
N GLU A 242 93.91 1.29 17.63
CA GLU A 242 92.69 0.94 16.87
C GLU A 242 91.42 1.52 17.51
N GLN A 243 91.28 1.45 18.84
CA GLN A 243 90.09 1.97 19.52
C GLN A 243 89.97 3.50 19.46
N ASN A 244 91.08 4.24 19.55
CA ASN A 244 91.05 5.70 19.41
C ASN A 244 90.65 6.16 18.00
N LYS A 245 91.04 5.40 16.96
CA LYS A 245 90.73 5.73 15.56
C LYS A 245 89.25 5.50 15.21
N GLN A 246 88.59 4.53 15.85
CA GLN A 246 87.16 4.27 15.67
C GLN A 246 86.29 5.33 16.36
N ILE A 247 86.74 5.85 17.50
CA ILE A 247 86.04 6.93 18.24
C ILE A 247 86.13 8.25 17.48
N GLU A 248 87.30 8.61 16.93
CA GLU A 248 87.46 9.82 16.09
C GLU A 248 86.60 9.76 14.82
N HIS A 249 86.50 8.59 14.18
CA HIS A 249 85.68 8.43 12.98
C HIS A 249 84.18 8.62 13.26
N LEU A 250 83.68 8.12 14.39
CA LEU A 250 82.27 8.28 14.79
C LEU A 250 81.93 9.75 15.11
N GLN A 251 82.85 10.48 15.74
CA GLN A 251 82.67 11.91 16.04
C GLN A 251 82.65 12.79 14.77
N ILE A 252 83.42 12.42 13.73
CA ILE A 252 83.39 13.11 12.42
C ILE A 252 82.10 12.80 11.65
N CYS A 253 81.55 11.58 11.78
CA CYS A 253 80.28 11.21 11.16
C CYS A 253 79.10 11.98 11.75
N ASP A 254 79.07 12.18 13.07
CA ASP A 254 78.01 12.90 13.77
C ASP A 254 78.01 14.40 13.41
N ALA A 255 79.20 15.03 13.38
CA ALA A 255 79.37 16.41 12.95
C ALA A 255 79.00 16.67 11.48
N LYS A 256 79.09 15.64 10.60
CA LYS A 256 78.64 15.71 9.20
C LYS A 256 77.14 15.49 9.02
N LEU A 257 76.50 14.77 9.92
CA LEU A 257 75.04 14.57 9.93
C LEU A 257 74.29 15.85 10.30
N GLU A 258 74.81 16.65 11.24
CA GLU A 258 74.24 17.97 11.58
C GLU A 258 74.38 19.02 10.46
N GLN A 259 75.30 18.83 9.50
CA GLN A 259 75.50 19.73 8.36
C GLN A 259 74.64 19.38 7.13
N LEU A 260 73.92 18.25 7.14
CA LEU A 260 73.04 17.85 6.04
C LEU A 260 71.66 18.49 6.19
N GLN A 261 71.48 19.69 5.61
CA GLN A 261 70.15 20.23 5.35
C GLN A 261 69.45 19.39 4.27
N LEU A 262 68.45 18.61 4.67
CA LEU A 262 67.52 17.95 3.75
C LEU A 262 66.76 19.01 2.95
N SER A 263 66.73 18.86 1.61
CA SER A 263 66.09 19.83 0.73
C SER A 263 64.57 19.89 0.95
N GLU A 264 64.01 21.07 0.73
CA GLU A 264 62.58 21.39 0.90
C GLU A 264 61.66 20.44 0.11
N ASP A 265 62.16 19.86 -0.97
CA ASP A 265 61.43 18.91 -1.83
C ASP A 265 61.19 17.54 -1.16
N ILE A 266 62.07 17.09 -0.26
CA ILE A 266 61.89 15.83 0.49
C ILE A 266 60.78 15.99 1.55
N TYR A 267 60.69 17.18 2.16
CA TYR A 267 59.59 17.51 3.08
C TYR A 267 58.25 17.58 2.35
N LYS A 268 58.20 18.22 1.16
CA LYS A 268 57.00 18.26 0.29
C LYS A 268 56.56 16.87 -0.16
N LEU A 269 57.49 15.96 -0.45
CA LEU A 269 57.20 14.55 -0.77
C LEU A 269 56.51 13.80 0.40
N SER A 270 56.86 14.13 1.64
CA SER A 270 56.19 13.54 2.82
C SER A 270 54.76 14.06 3.00
N GLU A 271 54.52 15.34 2.69
CA GLU A 271 53.17 15.94 2.72
C GLU A 271 52.28 15.37 1.61
N PHE A 272 52.81 15.23 0.39
CA PHE A 272 52.07 14.59 -0.71
C PHE A 272 51.69 13.14 -0.37
N ARG A 273 52.57 12.40 0.34
CA ARG A 273 52.27 11.03 0.79
C ARG A 273 51.11 10.98 1.78
N LYS A 274 51.04 11.94 2.70
CA LYS A 274 49.92 12.06 3.65
C LYS A 274 48.61 12.44 2.95
N GLN A 275 48.67 13.35 1.98
CA GLN A 275 47.49 13.74 1.19
C GLN A 275 46.94 12.57 0.36
N LEU A 276 47.82 11.78 -0.26
CA LEU A 276 47.43 10.61 -1.05
C LEU A 276 46.78 9.52 -0.18
N GLN A 277 47.26 9.30 1.05
CA GLN A 277 46.64 8.37 1.99
C GLN A 277 45.24 8.81 2.43
N ASN A 278 45.02 10.12 2.62
CA ASN A 278 43.70 10.66 2.96
C ASN A 278 42.71 10.53 1.80
N GLU A 279 43.13 10.84 0.58
CA GLU A 279 42.33 10.64 -0.65
C GLU A 279 41.92 9.17 -0.82
N GLN A 280 42.87 8.25 -0.59
CA GLN A 280 42.62 6.81 -0.70
C GLN A 280 41.63 6.31 0.37
N HIS A 281 41.69 6.86 1.59
CA HIS A 281 40.72 6.55 2.65
C HIS A 281 39.32 7.07 2.33
N ASN A 282 39.22 8.29 1.78
CA ASN A 282 37.94 8.88 1.37
C ASN A 282 37.28 8.10 0.23
N LEU A 283 38.05 7.65 -0.76
CA LEU A 283 37.56 6.80 -1.85
C LEU A 283 37.04 5.45 -1.34
N GLN A 284 37.72 4.84 -0.36
CA GLN A 284 37.29 3.60 0.28
C GLN A 284 35.96 3.78 1.03
N HIS A 285 35.79 4.92 1.71
CA HIS A 285 34.56 5.26 2.43
C HIS A 285 33.36 5.45 1.48
N ILE A 286 33.58 6.13 0.35
CA ILE A 286 32.54 6.34 -0.68
C ILE A 286 32.10 5.02 -1.32
N LEU A 287 33.05 4.11 -1.61
CA LEU A 287 32.74 2.77 -2.13
C LEU A 287 31.91 1.94 -1.15
N ASN A 288 32.18 2.04 0.16
CA ASN A 288 31.42 1.34 1.19
C ASN A 288 29.99 1.91 1.34
N LEU A 289 29.82 3.24 1.27
CA LEU A 289 28.49 3.85 1.26
C LEU A 289 27.66 3.40 0.06
N HIS A 290 28.25 3.36 -1.13
CA HIS A 290 27.55 2.97 -2.35
C HIS A 290 27.16 1.47 -2.36
N ASN A 291 27.94 0.60 -1.71
CA ASN A 291 27.58 -0.80 -1.52
C ASN A 291 26.44 -0.96 -0.51
N ASN A 292 26.44 -0.20 0.58
CA ASN A 292 25.36 -0.23 1.57
C ASN A 292 24.02 0.25 0.99
N GLU A 293 24.01 1.32 0.20
CA GLU A 293 22.78 1.80 -0.47
C GLU A 293 22.22 0.77 -1.46
N LYS A 294 23.10 0.04 -2.16
CA LYS A 294 22.72 -1.02 -3.10
C LYS A 294 22.07 -2.21 -2.39
N ASP A 295 22.61 -2.59 -1.22
CA ASP A 295 22.06 -3.68 -0.41
C ASP A 295 20.74 -3.29 0.28
N GLU A 296 20.59 -2.03 0.71
CA GLU A 296 19.31 -1.51 1.21
C GLU A 296 18.21 -1.51 0.15
N LEU A 297 18.53 -1.10 -1.09
CA LEU A 297 17.58 -1.15 -2.20
C LEU A 297 17.16 -2.58 -2.54
N LYS A 298 18.10 -3.52 -2.51
CA LYS A 298 17.82 -4.94 -2.76
C LYS A 298 16.92 -5.54 -1.67
N ASN A 299 17.15 -5.18 -0.41
CA ASN A 299 16.32 -5.62 0.72
C ASN A 299 14.91 -5.00 0.69
N LYS A 300 14.77 -3.73 0.30
CA LYS A 300 13.46 -3.09 0.12
C LYS A 300 12.66 -3.73 -1.02
N GLN A 301 13.31 -4.10 -2.13
CA GLN A 301 12.65 -4.82 -3.23
C GLN A 301 12.15 -6.20 -2.79
N LEU A 302 12.96 -6.94 -2.03
CA LEU A 302 12.57 -8.26 -1.48
C LEU A 302 11.41 -8.16 -0.48
N SER A 303 11.35 -7.08 0.31
CA SER A 303 10.23 -6.82 1.22
C SER A 303 8.94 -6.53 0.45
N LEU A 304 9.02 -5.73 -0.62
CA LEU A 304 7.88 -5.37 -1.46
C LEU A 304 7.29 -6.61 -2.17
N ASP A 305 8.15 -7.50 -2.68
CA ASP A 305 7.72 -8.71 -3.37
C ASP A 305 7.03 -9.70 -2.40
N ASN A 306 7.51 -9.79 -1.15
CA ASN A 306 6.87 -10.58 -0.11
C ASN A 306 5.52 -10.01 0.35
N GLU A 307 5.40 -8.68 0.47
CA GLU A 307 4.14 -8.00 0.79
C GLU A 307 3.09 -8.17 -0.31
N ASN A 308 3.49 -8.15 -1.58
CA ASN A 308 2.58 -8.40 -2.70
C ASN A 308 2.08 -9.86 -2.70
N SER A 309 2.95 -10.83 -2.42
CA SER A 309 2.58 -12.24 -2.31
C SER A 309 1.60 -12.50 -1.14
N THR A 310 1.83 -11.85 0.01
CA THR A 310 0.90 -11.94 1.16
C THR A 310 -0.43 -11.25 0.90
N LYS A 311 -0.45 -10.14 0.17
CA LYS A 311 -1.69 -9.47 -0.26
C LYS A 311 -2.53 -10.33 -1.19
N GLU A 312 -1.91 -11.05 -2.13
CA GLU A 312 -2.64 -11.98 -3.01
C GLU A 312 -3.20 -13.17 -2.24
N ALA A 313 -2.45 -13.73 -1.29
CA ALA A 313 -2.94 -14.80 -0.42
C ALA A 313 -4.13 -14.34 0.45
N MET A 314 -4.07 -13.14 1.02
CA MET A 314 -5.18 -12.57 1.79
C MET A 314 -6.43 -12.31 0.93
N LYS A 315 -6.24 -11.92 -0.34
CA LYS A 315 -7.36 -11.74 -1.29
C LYS A 315 -8.06 -13.07 -1.60
N MET A 316 -7.30 -14.16 -1.73
CA MET A 316 -7.88 -15.50 -1.90
C MET A 316 -8.65 -15.94 -0.66
N GLN A 317 -8.08 -15.77 0.54
CA GLN A 317 -8.75 -16.10 1.79
C GLN A 317 -10.02 -15.27 2.01
N LEU A 318 -10.03 -13.99 1.61
CA LEU A 318 -11.22 -13.15 1.71
C LEU A 318 -12.34 -13.65 0.77
N ASN A 319 -12.00 -14.08 -0.44
CA ASN A 319 -12.97 -14.68 -1.36
C ASN A 319 -13.54 -16.00 -0.82
N GLU A 320 -12.71 -16.85 -0.21
CA GLU A 320 -13.17 -18.09 0.42
C GLU A 320 -14.09 -17.83 1.63
N LEU A 321 -13.76 -16.83 2.45
CA LEU A 321 -14.61 -16.40 3.56
C LEU A 321 -15.94 -15.81 3.07
N GLN A 322 -15.92 -15.03 1.99
CA GLN A 322 -17.14 -14.48 1.39
C GLN A 322 -18.05 -15.60 0.87
N MET A 323 -17.48 -16.60 0.19
CA MET A 323 -18.25 -17.78 -0.25
C MET A 323 -18.86 -18.55 0.93
N MET A 324 -18.11 -18.74 2.02
CA MET A 324 -18.65 -19.38 3.24
C MET A 324 -19.78 -18.55 3.87
N VAL A 325 -19.67 -17.22 3.90
CA VAL A 325 -20.73 -16.35 4.42
C VAL A 325 -21.99 -16.44 3.56
N ASP A 326 -21.85 -16.46 2.24
CA ASP A 326 -22.98 -16.60 1.32
C ASP A 326 -23.63 -17.99 1.44
N GLU A 327 -22.84 -19.03 1.68
CA GLU A 327 -23.35 -20.38 1.97
C GLU A 327 -24.09 -20.45 3.31
N ILE A 328 -23.59 -19.78 4.35
CA ILE A 328 -24.27 -19.66 5.65
C ILE A 328 -25.59 -18.91 5.51
N LYS A 329 -25.64 -17.82 4.72
CA LYS A 329 -26.89 -17.08 4.45
C LYS A 329 -27.89 -17.93 3.69
N ALA A 330 -27.44 -18.72 2.72
CA ALA A 330 -28.29 -19.66 2.00
C ALA A 330 -28.88 -20.74 2.93
N GLN A 331 -28.06 -21.27 3.85
CA GLN A 331 -28.50 -22.22 4.87
C GLN A 331 -29.45 -21.59 5.88
N GLU A 332 -29.22 -20.35 6.31
CA GLU A 332 -30.12 -19.60 7.20
C GLU A 332 -31.48 -19.38 6.54
N THR A 333 -31.50 -18.99 5.26
CA THR A 333 -32.72 -18.80 4.47
C THR A 333 -33.49 -20.11 4.31
N GLU A 334 -32.80 -21.22 4.03
CA GLU A 334 -33.42 -22.55 3.95
C GLU A 334 -33.92 -23.05 5.32
N LEU A 335 -33.25 -22.69 6.42
CA LEU A 335 -33.70 -23.02 7.78
C LEU A 335 -34.89 -22.19 8.22
N ILE A 336 -34.98 -20.91 7.83
CA ILE A 336 -36.17 -20.09 8.04
C ILE A 336 -37.35 -20.67 7.26
N ARG A 337 -37.13 -21.05 6.00
CA ARG A 337 -38.14 -21.73 5.17
C ARG A 337 -38.61 -23.05 5.79
N ARG A 338 -37.68 -23.84 6.35
CA ARG A 338 -37.99 -25.08 7.09
C ARG A 338 -38.66 -24.82 8.43
N LYS A 339 -38.33 -23.72 9.11
CA LYS A 339 -38.98 -23.30 10.37
C LYS A 339 -40.44 -22.92 10.12
N GLU A 340 -40.72 -22.15 9.06
CA GLU A 340 -42.09 -21.87 8.62
C GLU A 340 -42.85 -23.15 8.24
N GLN A 341 -42.14 -24.15 7.70
CA GLN A 341 -42.66 -25.50 7.45
C GLN A 341 -42.79 -26.39 8.70
N MET A 342 -42.13 -26.07 9.82
CA MET A 342 -42.14 -26.85 11.07
C MET A 342 -42.96 -26.19 12.19
N ASP A 343 -43.30 -24.90 12.08
CA ASP A 343 -44.30 -24.27 12.96
C ASP A 343 -45.71 -24.89 12.78
N THR A 344 -45.84 -25.89 11.88
CA THR A 344 -46.97 -26.81 11.76
C THR A 344 -46.81 -28.13 12.53
N GLU A 345 -45.62 -28.52 13.00
CA GLU A 345 -45.37 -29.83 13.68
C GLU A 345 -44.36 -29.72 14.84
N SER A 346 -44.84 -29.67 16.09
CA SER A 346 -44.07 -29.34 17.31
C SER A 346 -43.77 -30.55 18.20
N SER A 347 -42.48 -30.79 18.52
CA SER A 347 -41.95 -31.29 19.82
C SER A 347 -40.41 -31.49 19.78
N GLU A 348 -39.86 -32.02 18.68
CA GLU A 348 -38.42 -32.35 18.55
C GLU A 348 -37.46 -31.14 18.56
N VAL A 349 -37.98 -29.96 18.21
CA VAL A 349 -37.20 -28.71 18.13
C VAL A 349 -36.70 -28.26 19.51
N MET A 350 -37.48 -28.50 20.55
CA MET A 350 -37.16 -28.05 21.91
C MET A 350 -35.97 -28.85 22.49
N GLU A 351 -35.87 -30.13 22.15
CA GLU A 351 -34.77 -31.00 22.58
C GLU A 351 -33.44 -30.67 21.85
N ARG A 352 -33.52 -30.25 20.58
CA ARG A 352 -32.35 -29.82 19.80
C ARG A 352 -31.76 -28.49 20.28
N ILE A 353 -32.61 -27.57 20.77
CA ILE A 353 -32.17 -26.29 21.37
C ILE A 353 -31.35 -26.52 22.66
N LEU A 354 -31.74 -27.50 23.48
CA LEU A 354 -31.00 -27.88 24.70
C LEU A 354 -29.62 -28.49 24.40
N LYS A 355 -29.52 -29.33 23.35
CA LYS A 355 -28.22 -29.86 22.88
C LYS A 355 -27.31 -28.74 22.34
N LEU A 356 -27.87 -27.74 21.66
CA LEU A 356 -27.11 -26.59 21.14
C LEU A 356 -26.52 -25.70 22.24
N LYS A 357 -27.25 -25.47 23.35
CA LYS A 357 -26.69 -24.72 24.50
C LYS A 357 -25.48 -25.43 25.09
N LYS A 358 -25.53 -26.76 25.21
CA LYS A 358 -24.44 -27.58 25.74
C LYS A 358 -23.20 -27.59 24.82
N LEU A 359 -23.40 -27.55 23.50
CA LEU A 359 -22.31 -27.41 22.53
C LEU A 359 -21.64 -26.02 22.60
N LYS A 360 -22.41 -24.97 22.87
CA LYS A 360 -21.90 -23.60 23.01
C LYS A 360 -21.04 -23.43 24.27
N GLU A 361 -21.38 -24.12 25.37
CA GLU A 361 -20.53 -24.18 26.57
C GLU A 361 -19.20 -24.92 26.29
N ASN A 362 -19.25 -26.06 25.59
CA ASN A 362 -18.04 -26.80 25.19
C ASN A 362 -17.12 -25.99 24.26
N GLN A 363 -17.69 -25.15 23.39
CA GLN A 363 -16.92 -24.26 22.52
C GLN A 363 -16.12 -23.21 23.32
N ASN A 364 -16.70 -22.69 24.40
CA ASN A 364 -16.01 -21.72 25.26
C ASN A 364 -14.85 -22.35 26.03
N VAL A 365 -15.00 -23.61 26.46
CA VAL A 365 -13.93 -24.40 27.08
C VAL A 365 -12.79 -24.64 26.08
N LEU A 366 -13.12 -25.01 24.83
CA LEU A 366 -12.12 -25.21 23.79
C LEU A 366 -11.35 -23.92 23.45
N ARG A 367 -12.03 -22.76 23.43
CA ARG A 367 -11.39 -21.46 23.19
C ARG A 367 -10.41 -21.09 24.31
N ALA A 368 -10.73 -21.43 25.56
CA ALA A 368 -9.83 -21.22 26.68
C ALA A 368 -8.58 -22.10 26.56
N ASP A 369 -8.75 -23.40 26.26
CA ASP A 369 -7.64 -24.36 26.07
C ASP A 369 -6.72 -23.98 24.88
N ILE A 370 -7.30 -23.48 23.78
CA ILE A 370 -6.52 -22.98 22.63
C ILE A 370 -5.72 -21.73 23.01
N ARG A 371 -6.31 -20.80 23.77
CA ARG A 371 -5.62 -19.57 24.19
C ARG A 371 -4.48 -19.89 25.17
N GLU A 372 -4.67 -20.86 26.05
CA GLU A 372 -3.63 -21.33 26.96
C GLU A 372 -2.47 -22.01 26.21
N LYS A 373 -2.79 -22.90 25.25
CA LYS A 373 -1.78 -23.53 24.37
C LYS A 373 -1.05 -22.51 23.49
N TYR A 374 -1.75 -21.50 22.99
CA TYR A 374 -1.13 -20.41 22.22
C TYR A 374 -0.13 -19.61 23.06
N ASN A 375 -0.49 -19.26 24.30
CA ASN A 375 0.42 -18.57 25.21
C ASN A 375 1.64 -19.43 25.56
N ALA A 376 1.46 -20.74 25.78
CA ALA A 376 2.57 -21.66 26.00
C ALA A 376 3.52 -21.74 24.78
N ILE A 377 2.98 -21.68 23.56
CA ILE A 377 3.78 -21.61 22.32
C ILE A 377 4.55 -20.30 22.23
N CYS A 378 3.93 -19.15 22.55
CA CYS A 378 4.61 -17.85 22.61
C CYS A 378 5.76 -17.85 23.63
N GLU A 379 5.57 -18.45 24.81
CA GLU A 379 6.65 -18.58 25.80
C GLU A 379 7.79 -19.49 25.31
N ILE A 380 7.47 -20.57 24.58
CA ILE A 380 8.49 -21.43 23.96
C ILE A 380 9.23 -20.66 22.86
N GLN A 381 8.52 -19.84 22.06
CA GLN A 381 9.12 -18.96 21.06
C GLN A 381 10.05 -17.93 21.71
N ASP A 382 9.61 -17.25 22.77
CA ASP A 382 10.43 -16.29 23.52
C ASP A 382 11.66 -16.96 24.16
N ARG A 383 11.53 -18.18 24.71
CA ARG A 383 12.68 -18.94 25.21
C ARG A 383 13.63 -19.38 24.09
N THR A 384 13.09 -19.72 22.91
CA THR A 384 13.90 -20.14 21.76
C THR A 384 14.60 -18.95 21.12
N LEU A 385 13.94 -17.80 21.00
CA LEU A 385 14.51 -16.50 20.62
C LEU A 385 15.59 -16.07 21.60
N ASN A 386 15.36 -16.24 22.90
CA ASN A 386 16.37 -15.97 23.92
C ASN A 386 17.55 -16.93 23.83
N LYS A 387 17.35 -18.23 23.58
CA LYS A 387 18.45 -19.18 23.32
C LYS A 387 19.18 -18.90 22.02
N PHE A 388 18.49 -18.46 20.97
CA PHE A 388 19.07 -18.08 19.69
C PHE A 388 19.90 -16.80 19.84
N ARG A 389 19.36 -15.78 20.53
CA ARG A 389 20.14 -14.59 20.97
C ARG A 389 21.35 -14.99 21.80
N HIS A 390 21.22 -15.97 22.71
CA HIS A 390 22.31 -16.48 23.53
C HIS A 390 23.37 -17.22 22.68
N PHE A 391 22.96 -17.96 21.65
CA PHE A 391 23.86 -18.66 20.73
C PHE A 391 24.60 -17.67 19.81
N VAL A 392 23.92 -16.62 19.35
CA VAL A 392 24.50 -15.51 18.58
C VAL A 392 25.49 -14.73 19.45
N THR A 393 25.16 -14.46 20.73
CA THR A 393 26.10 -13.82 21.68
C THR A 393 27.25 -14.72 22.12
N LYS A 394 27.13 -16.06 22.02
CA LYS A 394 28.22 -16.99 22.36
C LYS A 394 29.21 -17.23 21.19
N LYS A 395 28.91 -16.75 19.98
CA LYS A 395 29.80 -16.86 18.79
C LYS A 395 30.54 -15.56 18.43
N THR A 396 30.21 -14.45 19.10
CA THR A 396 30.98 -13.18 19.07
C THR A 396 31.94 -13.03 20.25
N ARG A 397 32.29 -14.14 20.90
CA ARG A 397 33.53 -14.26 21.69
C ARG A 397 34.35 -15.43 21.20
#